data_AF-A0A9N9P0S4-F1
#
_entry.id   AF-A0A9N9P0S4-F1
#
_cell.length_a   1.000
_cell.length_b   1.000
_cell.length_c   1.000
_cell.angle_alpha   90.00
_cell.angle_beta   90.00
_cell.angle_gamma   90.00
#
_symmetry.space_group_name_H-M   'P 1'
#
loop_
_entity.id
_entity.type
_entity.pdbx_description
1 polymer ?
#
loop_
_entity_poly.entity_id
_entity_poly.type
_entity_poly.pdbx_seq_one_letter_code
_entity_poly.pdbx_strand_id
1 'polypeptide(L)'
;PIVMMYAGNEIDFENISSENFPTATERARLAHLDPSAVTKYFDVMIRCILDTIVGYGKKHGGVFGNVKNYYGVVEYQDRGTPHCHLLVWIYGSLNPIELRQKLRDDETFSQRLLTYISDIVKEDIGYLLKKGEILTDEMLEI
;
A
#
# COMPACT_ATOMS: atom_id res chain seq x y z
N PRO A 1 -1.63 -7.97 -14.61
CA PRO A 1 -0.63 -8.02 -15.71
C PRO A 1 0.70 -8.68 -15.31
N ILE A 2 1.54 -8.08 -14.46
CA ILE A 2 2.92 -8.57 -14.21
C ILE A 2 2.98 -10.02 -13.69
N VAL A 3 2.11 -10.40 -12.75
CA VAL A 3 2.02 -11.81 -12.29
C VAL A 3 1.67 -12.80 -13.41
N MET A 4 0.95 -12.38 -14.43
CA MET A 4 0.56 -13.23 -15.56
C MET A 4 1.71 -13.42 -16.54
N MET A 5 2.55 -12.39 -16.74
CA MET A 5 3.81 -12.50 -17.48
C MET A 5 4.72 -13.53 -16.81
N TYR A 6 4.82 -13.51 -15.48
CA TYR A 6 5.60 -14.53 -14.76
C TYR A 6 5.01 -15.93 -14.85
N ALA A 7 3.69 -16.06 -15.03
CA ALA A 7 3.00 -17.32 -15.29
C ALA A 7 3.05 -17.74 -16.79
N GLY A 8 3.83 -17.05 -17.63
CA GLY A 8 4.06 -17.40 -19.03
C GLY A 8 3.05 -16.86 -20.03
N ASN A 9 2.17 -15.93 -19.63
CA ASN A 9 1.24 -15.29 -20.56
C ASN A 9 1.94 -14.14 -21.30
N GLU A 10 1.76 -14.06 -22.61
CA GLU A 10 2.18 -12.89 -23.38
C GLU A 10 1.28 -11.70 -23.04
N ILE A 11 1.90 -10.55 -22.75
CA ILE A 11 1.21 -9.30 -22.49
C ILE A 11 1.79 -8.27 -23.43
N ASP A 12 0.93 -7.71 -24.28
CA ASP A 12 1.29 -6.55 -25.07
C ASP A 12 1.30 -5.30 -24.18
N PHE A 13 2.49 -4.82 -23.84
CA PHE A 13 2.67 -3.62 -23.04
C PHE A 13 2.36 -2.33 -23.80
N GLU A 14 2.36 -2.38 -25.14
CA GLU A 14 2.07 -1.23 -26.00
C GLU A 14 0.56 -1.05 -26.24
N ASN A 15 -0.24 -2.10 -26.01
CA ASN A 15 -1.69 -2.10 -26.23
C ASN A 15 -2.49 -2.62 -25.02
N ILE A 16 -2.35 -1.94 -23.89
CA ILE A 16 -3.03 -2.23 -22.63
C ILE A 16 -4.49 -1.76 -22.71
N SER A 17 -5.38 -2.59 -23.27
CA SER A 17 -6.85 -2.39 -23.20
C SER A 17 -7.44 -3.19 -22.04
N SER A 18 -8.39 -2.62 -21.30
CA SER A 18 -9.12 -3.32 -20.22
C SER A 18 -9.83 -4.58 -20.69
N GLU A 19 -10.17 -4.67 -21.98
CA GLU A 19 -10.80 -5.84 -22.61
C GLU A 19 -9.81 -7.01 -22.79
N ASN A 20 -8.52 -6.71 -22.90
CA ASN A 20 -7.44 -7.70 -23.01
C ASN A 20 -6.91 -8.16 -21.64
N PHE A 21 -7.51 -7.68 -20.54
CA PHE A 21 -7.12 -8.12 -19.20
C PHE A 21 -7.89 -9.36 -18.78
N PRO A 22 -7.20 -10.39 -18.25
CA PRO A 22 -7.88 -11.50 -17.61
C PRO A 22 -8.78 -11.00 -16.48
N THR A 23 -9.96 -11.60 -16.35
CA THR A 23 -10.91 -11.28 -15.26
C THR A 23 -10.26 -11.51 -13.89
N ALA A 24 -10.84 -10.93 -12.83
CA ALA A 24 -10.36 -11.18 -11.47
C ALA A 24 -10.28 -12.67 -11.13
N THR A 25 -11.28 -13.44 -11.57
CA THR A 25 -11.33 -14.91 -11.41
C THR A 25 -10.17 -15.59 -12.13
N GLU A 26 -9.88 -15.19 -13.37
CA GLU A 26 -8.80 -15.82 -14.15
C GLU A 26 -7.42 -15.51 -13.56
N ARG A 27 -7.22 -14.27 -13.07
CA ARG A 27 -5.99 -13.92 -12.35
C ARG A 27 -5.82 -14.74 -11.07
N ALA A 28 -6.90 -14.97 -10.33
CA ALA A 28 -6.87 -15.81 -9.12
C ALA A 28 -6.56 -17.28 -9.46
N ARG A 29 -7.16 -17.82 -10.54
CA ARG A 29 -6.88 -19.17 -11.04
C ARG A 29 -5.39 -19.33 -11.41
N LEU A 30 -4.83 -18.39 -12.15
CA LEU A 30 -3.43 -18.41 -12.56
C LEU A 30 -2.48 -18.27 -11.38
N ALA A 31 -2.80 -17.42 -10.40
CA ALA A 31 -2.04 -17.31 -9.16
C ALA A 31 -2.04 -18.62 -8.35
N HIS A 32 -3.15 -19.36 -8.36
CA HIS A 32 -3.25 -20.67 -7.71
C HIS A 32 -2.42 -21.74 -8.44
N LEU A 33 -2.42 -21.73 -9.77
CA LEU A 33 -1.72 -22.73 -10.58
C LEU A 33 -0.21 -22.53 -10.63
N ASP A 34 0.28 -21.29 -10.47
CA ASP A 34 1.71 -20.99 -10.42
C ASP A 34 2.07 -20.09 -9.21
N PRO A 35 2.26 -20.70 -8.02
CA PRO A 35 2.71 -19.98 -6.82
C PRO A 35 4.10 -19.33 -6.98
N SER A 36 4.94 -19.83 -7.89
CA SER A 36 6.27 -19.26 -8.16
C SER A 36 6.14 -17.93 -8.90
N ALA A 37 5.22 -17.83 -9.86
CA ALA A 37 4.90 -16.57 -10.53
C ALA A 37 4.40 -15.50 -9.54
N VAL A 38 3.56 -15.90 -8.58
CA VAL A 38 3.09 -15.01 -7.49
C VAL A 38 4.26 -14.51 -6.65
N THR A 39 5.17 -15.39 -6.26
CA THR A 39 6.34 -15.04 -5.43
C THR A 39 7.29 -14.09 -6.18
N LYS A 40 7.56 -14.34 -7.46
CA LYS A 40 8.40 -13.46 -8.30
C LYS A 40 7.77 -12.08 -8.48
N TYR A 41 6.47 -12.04 -8.77
CA TYR A 41 5.72 -10.79 -8.86
C TYR A 41 5.81 -10.00 -7.55
N PHE A 42 5.55 -10.65 -6.42
CA PHE A 42 5.59 -10.03 -5.11
C PHE A 42 6.97 -9.42 -4.82
N ASP A 43 8.04 -10.19 -5.01
CA ASP A 43 9.41 -9.73 -4.78
C ASP A 43 9.78 -8.52 -5.67
N VAL A 44 9.40 -8.55 -6.95
CA VAL A 44 9.61 -7.40 -7.85
C VAL A 44 8.84 -6.17 -7.39
N MET A 45 7.58 -6.33 -6.98
CA MET A 45 6.77 -5.22 -6.48
C MET A 45 7.36 -4.62 -5.20
N ILE A 46 7.78 -5.44 -4.23
CA ILE A 46 8.40 -4.96 -3.00
C ILE A 46 9.71 -4.24 -3.30
N ARG A 47 10.56 -4.77 -4.19
CA ARG A 47 11.80 -4.09 -4.61
C ARG A 47 11.53 -2.76 -5.31
N CYS A 48 10.52 -2.68 -6.18
CA CYS A 48 10.11 -1.42 -6.78
C CYS A 48 9.62 -0.42 -5.73
N ILE A 49 8.78 -0.84 -4.78
CA ILE A 49 8.31 0.03 -3.69
C ILE A 49 9.49 0.57 -2.87
N LEU A 50 10.45 -0.29 -2.52
CA LEU A 50 11.64 0.09 -1.75
C LEU A 50 12.54 1.08 -2.52
N ASP A 51 12.67 0.90 -3.84
CA ASP A 51 13.53 1.74 -4.68
C ASP A 51 12.88 3.08 -5.06
N THR A 52 11.59 3.09 -5.39
CA THR A 52 10.92 4.26 -5.98
C THR A 52 10.10 5.05 -4.97
N ILE A 53 9.28 4.37 -4.16
CA ILE A 53 8.38 5.04 -3.19
C ILE A 53 9.14 5.35 -1.91
N VAL A 54 9.81 4.35 -1.34
CA VAL A 54 10.61 4.52 -0.12
C VAL A 54 11.91 5.24 -0.44
N GLY A 55 12.57 4.92 -1.56
CA GLY A 55 13.79 5.60 -1.99
C GLY A 55 14.98 5.34 -1.06
N TYR A 56 15.12 4.12 -0.55
CA TYR A 56 16.26 3.78 0.32
C TYR A 56 17.59 3.91 -0.44
N GLY A 57 18.56 4.63 0.16
CA GLY A 57 19.86 4.89 -0.47
C GLY A 57 19.85 5.95 -1.57
N LYS A 58 18.70 6.56 -1.89
CA LYS A 58 18.62 7.65 -2.88
C LYS A 58 19.07 8.98 -2.26
N LYS A 59 19.80 9.79 -3.02
CA LYS A 59 20.35 11.10 -2.58
C LYS A 59 19.27 12.05 -2.03
N HIS A 60 18.08 12.03 -2.63
CA HIS A 60 16.95 12.87 -2.26
C HIS A 60 15.83 12.10 -1.54
N GLY A 61 16.09 10.84 -1.17
CA GLY A 61 15.07 9.95 -0.62
C GLY A 61 13.97 9.61 -1.61
N GLY A 62 12.88 9.06 -1.08
CA GLY A 62 11.64 8.78 -1.81
C GLY A 62 10.52 9.76 -1.43
N VAL A 63 9.27 9.32 -1.57
CA VAL A 63 8.06 10.10 -1.24
C VAL A 63 8.04 10.53 0.23
N PHE A 64 8.60 9.72 1.13
CA PHE A 64 8.69 10.01 2.56
C PHE A 64 9.94 10.81 2.95
N GLY A 65 10.72 11.29 1.97
CA GLY A 65 12.01 11.94 2.18
C GLY A 65 13.13 10.95 2.43
N ASN A 66 14.20 11.41 3.10
CA ASN A 66 15.40 10.61 3.30
C ASN A 66 15.14 9.48 4.33
N VAL A 67 15.44 8.25 3.93
CA VAL A 67 15.27 7.05 4.75
C VAL A 67 16.56 6.72 5.48
N LYS A 68 16.48 6.55 6.81
CA LYS A 68 17.56 6.05 7.66
C LYS A 68 17.75 4.55 7.47
N ASN A 69 16.67 3.80 7.57
CA ASN A 69 16.68 2.34 7.43
C ASN A 69 15.26 1.82 7.17
N TYR A 70 15.15 0.54 6.82
CA TYR A 70 13.89 -0.19 6.80
C TYR A 70 14.07 -1.62 7.29
N TYR A 71 12.99 -2.21 7.78
CA TYR A 71 12.89 -3.61 8.16
C TYR A 71 11.62 -4.18 7.54
N GLY A 72 11.72 -5.36 6.93
CA GLY A 72 10.62 -6.01 6.24
C GLY A 72 10.50 -7.48 6.61
N VAL A 73 9.29 -7.94 6.86
CA VAL A 73 8.97 -9.35 7.06
C VAL A 73 7.94 -9.75 6.01
N VAL A 74 8.15 -10.94 5.43
CA VAL A 74 7.20 -11.55 4.50
C VAL A 74 6.44 -12.64 5.23
N GLU A 75 5.12 -12.56 5.15
CA GLU A 75 4.20 -13.53 5.76
C GLU A 75 3.24 -14.06 4.70
N TYR A 76 2.90 -15.35 4.79
CA TYR A 76 1.89 -15.95 3.94
C TYR A 76 0.54 -15.90 4.66
N GLN A 77 -0.45 -15.35 3.99
CA GLN A 77 -1.83 -15.35 4.48
C GLN A 77 -2.42 -16.76 4.38
N ASP A 78 -3.51 -17.04 5.11
CA ASP A 78 -4.21 -18.34 5.04
C ASP A 78 -4.64 -18.74 3.62
N ARG A 79 -4.76 -17.76 2.71
CA ARG A 79 -5.09 -17.95 1.29
C ARG A 79 -3.87 -18.15 0.39
N GLY A 80 -2.67 -18.29 0.96
CA GLY A 80 -1.41 -18.59 0.27
C GLY A 80 -0.74 -17.40 -0.42
N THR A 81 -1.33 -16.21 -0.36
CA THR A 81 -0.74 -14.98 -0.93
C THR A 81 0.28 -14.37 0.03
N PRO A 82 1.50 -14.04 -0.43
CA PRO A 82 2.47 -13.34 0.39
C PRO A 82 2.03 -11.88 0.61
N HIS A 83 2.29 -11.37 1.80
CA HIS A 83 2.18 -9.95 2.14
C HIS A 83 3.41 -9.52 2.94
N CYS A 84 3.70 -8.22 2.94
CA CYS A 84 4.86 -7.66 3.61
C CYS A 84 4.45 -6.66 4.69
N HIS A 85 4.98 -6.83 5.89
CA HIS A 85 4.99 -5.79 6.92
C HIS A 85 6.32 -5.03 6.83
N LEU A 86 6.24 -3.73 6.51
CA LEU A 86 7.41 -2.85 6.40
C LEU A 86 7.40 -1.82 7.53
N LEU A 87 8.54 -1.70 8.20
CA LEU A 87 8.85 -0.61 9.12
C LEU A 87 9.95 0.25 8.50
N VAL A 88 9.66 1.54 8.30
CA VAL A 88 10.58 2.48 7.66
C VAL A 88 10.93 3.60 8.63
N TRP A 89 12.22 3.83 8.85
CA TRP A 89 12.72 4.95 9.64
C TRP A 89 13.16 6.07 8.72
N ILE A 90 12.58 7.26 8.90
CA ILE A 90 12.94 8.45 8.12
C ILE A 90 13.73 9.46 8.97
N TYR A 91 14.55 10.29 8.31
CA TYR A 91 15.21 11.40 8.97
C TYR A 91 14.18 12.45 9.42
N GLY A 92 14.38 13.03 10.61
CA GLY A 92 13.44 13.99 11.20
C GLY A 92 12.28 13.37 12.00
N SER A 93 12.10 12.04 11.98
CA SER A 93 11.14 11.39 12.88
C SER A 93 11.53 11.57 14.34
N LEU A 94 10.55 11.98 15.15
CA LEU A 94 10.63 11.95 16.60
C LEU A 94 10.62 10.51 17.09
N ASN A 95 11.35 10.23 18.17
CA ASN A 95 11.18 8.95 18.84
C ASN A 95 9.82 8.90 19.59
N PRO A 96 9.31 7.72 19.96
CA PRO A 96 7.97 7.62 20.57
C PRO A 96 7.77 8.43 21.85
N ILE A 97 8.83 8.63 22.65
CA ILE A 97 8.78 9.41 23.89
C ILE A 97 8.66 10.89 23.56
N GLU A 98 9.53 11.39 22.68
CA GLU A 98 9.50 12.78 22.20
C GLU A 98 8.18 13.11 21.50
N LEU A 99 7.68 12.21 20.64
CA LEU A 99 6.41 12.38 19.96
C LEU A 99 5.27 12.52 20.98
N ARG A 100 5.23 11.65 21.99
CA ARG A 100 4.21 11.71 23.05
C ARG A 100 4.30 13.01 23.85
N GLN A 101 5.50 13.45 24.21
CA GLN A 101 5.70 14.72 24.91
C GLN A 101 5.22 15.89 24.05
N LYS A 102 5.62 15.95 22.78
CA LYS A 102 5.18 17.00 21.85
C LYS A 102 3.68 17.02 21.63
N LEU A 103 3.03 15.85 21.54
CA LEU A 103 1.58 15.78 21.40
C LEU A 103 0.84 16.29 22.65
N ARG A 104 1.44 16.15 23.82
CA ARG A 104 0.88 16.64 25.08
C ARG A 104 1.14 18.13 25.30
N ASP A 105 2.36 18.57 25.01
CA ASP A 105 2.88 19.85 25.48
C ASP A 105 2.89 20.94 24.38
N ASP A 106 2.72 20.58 23.11
CA ASP A 106 2.70 21.49 21.95
C ASP A 106 1.39 21.33 21.14
N GLU A 107 0.40 22.16 21.47
CA GLU A 107 -0.92 22.19 20.83
C GLU A 107 -0.82 22.47 19.32
N THR A 108 0.11 23.35 18.90
CA THR A 108 0.30 23.69 17.48
C THR A 108 0.86 22.50 16.70
N PHE A 109 1.80 21.76 17.28
CA PHE A 109 2.27 20.50 16.69
C PHE A 109 1.16 19.46 16.61
N SER A 110 0.41 19.27 17.69
CA SER A 110 -0.70 18.31 17.72
C SER A 110 -1.74 18.59 16.63
N GLN A 111 -2.18 19.85 16.52
CA GLN A 111 -3.16 20.24 15.51
C GLN A 111 -2.65 20.03 14.08
N ARG A 112 -1.39 20.34 13.80
CA ARG A 112 -0.78 20.08 12.48
C ARG A 112 -0.70 18.59 12.16
N LEU A 113 -0.35 17.75 13.14
CA LEU A 113 -0.30 16.31 12.93
C LEU A 113 -1.70 15.75 12.64
N LEU A 114 -2.72 16.20 13.37
CA LEU A 114 -4.12 15.81 13.13
C LEU A 114 -4.57 16.21 11.72
N THR A 115 -4.31 17.46 11.32
CA THR A 115 -4.62 17.92 9.95
C THR A 115 -3.94 17.06 8.89
N TYR A 116 -2.65 16.74 9.08
CA TYR A 116 -1.93 15.87 8.16
C TYR A 116 -2.56 14.47 8.09
N ILE A 117 -2.87 13.85 9.23
CA ILE A 117 -3.50 12.52 9.28
C ILE A 117 -4.87 12.54 8.58
N SER A 118 -5.71 13.54 8.84
CA SER A 118 -7.01 13.69 8.18
C SER A 118 -6.92 13.94 6.67
N ASP A 119 -5.78 14.43 6.18
CA ASP A 119 -5.54 14.61 4.75
C ASP A 119 -5.15 13.30 4.07
N ILE A 120 -4.30 12.49 4.70
CA ILE A 120 -3.77 11.25 4.12
C ILE A 120 -4.63 10.01 4.40
N VAL A 121 -5.40 10.00 5.48
CA VAL A 121 -6.33 8.91 5.82
C VAL A 121 -7.71 9.28 5.30
N LYS A 122 -8.16 8.54 4.28
CA LYS A 122 -9.52 8.61 3.76
C LYS A 122 -10.15 7.23 3.88
N GLU A 123 -11.30 7.17 4.52
CA GLU A 123 -12.17 6.00 4.47
C GLU A 123 -13.34 6.36 3.56
N ASP A 124 -13.51 5.60 2.47
CA ASP A 124 -14.61 5.77 1.53
C ASP A 124 -15.55 4.58 1.66
N ILE A 125 -16.75 4.85 2.16
CA ILE A 125 -17.85 3.89 2.26
C ILE A 125 -18.87 4.07 1.13
N GLY A 126 -18.58 4.93 0.15
CA GLY A 126 -19.43 5.20 -1.00
C GLY A 126 -19.71 3.96 -1.86
N TYR A 127 -18.85 2.93 -1.78
CA TYR A 127 -19.11 1.64 -2.44
C TYR A 127 -20.25 0.84 -1.79
N LEU A 128 -20.66 1.17 -0.56
CA LEU A 128 -21.83 0.61 0.12
C LEU A 128 -23.13 1.35 -0.26
N LEU A 129 -23.02 2.53 -0.86
CA LEU A 129 -24.16 3.33 -1.28
C LEU A 129 -24.55 3.03 -2.72
N LYS A 130 -25.85 2.89 -2.98
CA LYS A 130 -26.37 2.91 -4.35
C LYS A 130 -26.34 4.33 -4.90
N LYS A 131 -26.34 4.45 -6.23
CA LYS A 131 -26.37 5.75 -6.92
C LYS A 131 -27.58 6.57 -6.48
N GLY A 132 -27.34 7.68 -5.78
CA GLY A 132 -28.38 8.58 -5.27
C GLY A 132 -28.76 8.37 -3.81
N GLU A 133 -28.23 7.33 -3.15
CA GLU A 133 -28.33 7.22 -1.69
C GLU A 133 -27.34 8.18 -1.02
N ILE A 134 -27.83 8.83 0.03
CA ILE A 134 -27.02 9.69 0.91
C ILE A 134 -26.90 8.93 2.22
N LEU A 135 -25.69 8.93 2.79
CA LEU A 135 -25.46 8.34 4.09
C LEU A 135 -26.27 9.10 5.15
N THR A 136 -27.16 8.40 5.87
CA THR A 136 -27.91 8.97 6.99
C THR A 136 -27.31 8.50 8.31
N ASP A 137 -27.52 9.27 9.38
CA ASP A 137 -27.06 8.91 10.72
C ASP A 137 -27.65 7.55 11.18
N GLU A 138 -28.90 7.22 10.78
CA GLU A 138 -29.54 5.92 11.03
C GLU A 138 -28.80 4.74 10.38
N MET A 139 -28.04 4.97 9.29
CA MET A 139 -27.25 3.92 8.63
C MET A 139 -25.90 3.67 9.33
N LEU A 140 -25.48 4.58 10.21
CA LEU A 140 -24.23 4.51 10.98
C LEU A 140 -24.44 4.02 12.42
N GLU A 141 -25.67 4.04 12.94
CA GLU A 141 -26.01 3.44 14.22
C GLU A 141 -26.05 1.91 14.09
N ILE A 142 -25.01 1.25 14.62
CA ILE A 142 -24.95 -0.21 14.84
C ILE A 142 -25.26 -0.50 16.31
#